data_AF-A0A0F9BPJ3-F1
#
_entry.id   AF-A0A0F9BPJ3-F1
#
_cell.length_a   1.000
_cell.length_b   1.000
_cell.length_c   1.000
_cell.angle_alpha   90.00
_cell.angle_beta   90.00
_cell.angle_gamma   90.00
#
_symmetry.space_group_name_H-M   'P 1'
#
loop_
_entity.id
_entity.type
_entity.pdbx_description
1 polymer ?
#
loop_
_entity_poly.entity_id
_entity_poly.type
_entity_poly.pdbx_seq_one_letter_code
_entity_poly.pdbx_strand_id
1 'polypeptide(L)'
;GINFVAGSPDVADVNMGNEGDLNDTAYAGNFQAPVFLPHGAVVTGAVVYGSDAGTTWKLVLAPVDAADTTNTTMATAAVGTEDSSITSATINNNTTRYCLNISGMSNGDIIYGARITYTL
;
A
#
# COMPACT_ATOMS: atom_id res chain seq x y z
N GLY A 1 -3.32 -11.26 6.18
CA GLY A 1 -3.82 -9.95 6.64
C GLY A 1 -2.84 -8.90 6.18
N ILE A 2 -3.33 -7.78 5.65
CA ILE A 2 -2.50 -6.63 5.30
C ILE A 2 -2.56 -5.71 6.52
N ASN A 3 -1.44 -5.52 7.20
CA ASN A 3 -1.36 -4.57 8.32
C ASN A 3 -0.66 -3.33 7.78
N PHE A 4 -1.29 -2.16 7.90
CA PHE A 4 -0.68 -0.91 7.46
C PHE A 4 0.19 -0.35 8.59
N VAL A 5 1.41 0.10 8.26
CA VAL A 5 2.42 0.61 9.20
C VAL A 5 2.93 1.96 8.71
N ALA A 6 2.81 3.00 9.53
CA ALA A 6 3.26 4.34 9.17
C ALA A 6 4.79 4.39 8.97
N GLY A 7 5.24 4.86 7.81
CA GLY A 7 6.66 5.06 7.50
C GLY A 7 7.04 6.52 7.70
N SER A 8 7.75 6.84 8.78
CA SER A 8 8.11 8.22 9.20
C SER A 8 6.94 9.11 9.65
N PRO A 9 6.08 8.67 10.60
CA PRO A 9 5.14 9.59 11.22
C PRO A 9 5.89 10.62 12.07
N ASP A 10 5.55 11.91 11.97
CA ASP A 10 5.78 12.80 13.11
C ASP A 10 4.92 12.22 14.26
N VAL A 11 5.53 12.05 15.42
CA VAL A 11 5.07 11.11 16.47
C VAL A 11 3.75 11.55 17.11
N ALA A 12 3.24 12.73 16.74
CA ALA A 12 1.96 13.27 17.15
C ALA A 12 0.80 12.97 16.19
N ASP A 13 1.07 12.50 14.96
CA ASP A 13 0.13 12.71 13.85
C ASP A 13 -0.41 11.46 13.16
N VAL A 14 -0.01 10.26 13.61
CA VAL A 14 -0.54 9.01 13.04
C VAL A 14 -1.09 8.12 14.13
N ASN A 15 -2.41 7.95 14.14
CA ASN A 15 -3.09 7.01 15.02
C ASN A 15 -3.31 5.70 14.26
N MET A 16 -2.65 4.63 14.73
CA MET A 16 -2.99 3.26 14.35
C MET A 16 -4.24 2.87 15.13
N GLY A 17 -5.39 2.75 14.44
CA GLY A 17 -6.62 2.33 15.08
C GLY A 17 -6.58 0.85 15.47
N ASN A 18 -7.45 0.44 16.39
CA ASN A 18 -7.49 -0.91 16.95
C ASN A 18 -7.92 -1.99 15.94
N GLU A 19 -8.33 -1.63 14.72
CA GLU A 19 -8.84 -2.55 13.69
C GLU A 19 -7.95 -2.61 12.44
N GLY A 20 -6.74 -2.04 12.49
CA GLY A 20 -5.80 -2.02 11.35
C GLY A 20 -6.03 -0.86 10.38
N ASP A 21 -6.86 0.10 10.79
CA ASP A 21 -7.10 1.38 10.13
C ASP A 21 -5.96 2.38 10.41
N LEU A 22 -5.65 3.20 9.40
CA LEU A 22 -4.70 4.30 9.51
C LEU A 22 -5.42 5.64 9.32
N ASN A 23 -5.15 6.56 10.23
CA ASN A 23 -5.68 7.92 10.22
C ASN A 23 -4.52 8.92 10.24
N ASP A 24 -4.50 9.84 9.26
CA ASP A 24 -3.54 10.94 9.19
C ASP A 24 -4.10 12.19 9.87
N THR A 25 -3.48 12.62 10.98
CA THR A 25 -3.89 13.84 11.68
C THR A 25 -3.00 15.05 11.38
N ALA A 26 -1.99 14.93 10.50
CA ALA A 26 -1.27 16.08 9.95
C ALA A 26 -0.92 15.93 8.47
N TYR A 27 -1.10 17.02 7.73
CA TYR A 27 -0.83 17.08 6.29
C TYR A 27 0.51 16.41 5.88
N ALA A 28 0.40 15.39 5.03
CA ALA A 28 1.48 14.76 4.24
C ALA A 28 2.23 13.55 4.83
N GLY A 29 1.57 12.63 5.52
CA GLY A 29 2.14 11.32 5.82
C GLY A 29 2.39 10.46 4.56
N ASN A 30 3.53 9.76 4.52
CA ASN A 30 3.74 8.63 3.60
C ASN A 30 3.37 7.34 4.33
N PHE A 31 2.27 6.72 3.93
CA PHE A 31 1.77 5.50 4.56
C PHE A 31 2.23 4.28 3.78
N GLN A 32 2.73 3.28 4.49
CA GLN A 32 3.13 2.02 3.87
C GLN A 32 2.40 0.84 4.50
N ALA A 33 2.17 -0.22 3.74
CA ALA A 33 1.63 -1.45 4.28
C ALA A 33 2.28 -2.66 3.63
N PRO A 34 3.01 -3.50 4.38
CA PRO A 34 3.54 -4.73 3.83
C PRO A 34 2.43 -5.63 3.27
N VAL A 35 2.69 -6.17 2.08
CA VAL A 35 1.81 -7.12 1.41
C VAL A 35 2.45 -8.49 1.44
N PHE A 36 1.76 -9.45 2.04
CA PHE A 36 2.15 -10.86 2.08
C PHE A 36 1.23 -11.67 1.18
N LEU A 37 1.80 -12.19 0.09
CA LEU A 37 1.14 -13.09 -0.86
C LEU A 37 1.96 -14.37 -1.04
N PRO A 38 1.34 -15.49 -1.46
CA PRO A 38 2.08 -16.72 -1.75
C PRO A 38 3.17 -16.51 -2.80
N HIS A 39 4.32 -17.15 -2.62
CA HIS A 39 5.34 -17.18 -3.66
C HIS A 39 4.77 -17.83 -4.93
N GLY A 40 5.02 -17.22 -6.08
CA GLY A 40 4.48 -17.65 -7.38
C GLY A 40 3.07 -17.13 -7.69
N ALA A 41 2.37 -16.48 -6.75
CA ALA A 41 1.07 -15.87 -7.01
C ALA A 41 1.16 -14.83 -8.13
N VAL A 42 0.17 -14.78 -9.01
CA VAL A 42 0.05 -13.79 -10.09
C VAL A 42 -1.05 -12.81 -9.74
N VAL A 43 -0.69 -11.57 -9.41
CA VAL A 43 -1.62 -10.49 -9.08
C VAL A 43 -2.36 -10.04 -10.34
N THR A 44 -3.69 -10.01 -10.28
CA THR A 44 -4.56 -9.65 -11.39
C THR A 44 -5.33 -8.35 -11.15
N GLY A 45 -5.39 -7.90 -9.90
CA GLY A 45 -6.01 -6.62 -9.56
C GLY A 45 -5.67 -6.17 -8.15
N ALA A 46 -5.67 -4.85 -7.94
CA ALA A 46 -5.53 -4.26 -6.62
C ALA A 46 -6.43 -3.01 -6.49
N VAL A 47 -7.04 -2.83 -5.32
CA VAL A 47 -7.83 -1.65 -4.97
C VAL A 47 -7.60 -1.29 -3.51
N VAL A 48 -7.46 -0.01 -3.23
CA VAL A 48 -7.42 0.55 -1.88
C VAL A 48 -8.73 1.28 -1.60
N TYR A 49 -9.29 1.06 -0.42
CA TYR A 49 -10.53 1.69 0.05
C TYR A 49 -10.20 2.77 1.08
N GLY A 50 -10.82 3.93 0.94
CA GLY A 50 -10.62 5.08 1.83
C GLY A 50 -11.65 6.18 1.61
N SER A 51 -11.55 7.24 2.40
CA SER A 51 -12.49 8.38 2.36
C SER A 51 -12.22 9.37 1.23
N ASP A 52 -10.97 9.50 0.77
CA ASP A 52 -10.59 10.43 -0.29
C ASP A 52 -10.32 9.72 -1.61
N ALA A 53 -11.20 9.90 -2.60
CA ALA A 53 -11.06 9.37 -3.94
C ALA A 53 -10.03 10.15 -4.80
N GLY A 54 -9.50 11.28 -4.33
CA GLY A 54 -8.44 12.04 -5.00
C GLY A 54 -7.04 11.49 -4.74
N THR A 55 -6.84 10.86 -3.58
CA THR A 55 -5.57 10.25 -3.18
C THR A 55 -5.20 9.08 -4.09
N THR A 56 -3.94 9.05 -4.51
CA THR A 56 -3.38 7.96 -5.32
C THR A 56 -2.66 6.96 -4.43
N TRP A 57 -2.86 5.68 -4.70
CA TRP A 57 -2.12 4.59 -4.08
C TRP A 57 -1.20 3.91 -5.09
N LYS A 58 -0.17 3.22 -4.59
CA LYS A 58 0.75 2.42 -5.38
C LYS A 58 0.98 1.09 -4.69
N LEU A 59 0.86 -0.02 -5.41
CA LEU A 59 1.48 -1.28 -5.01
C LEU A 59 2.90 -1.26 -5.57
N VAL A 60 3.90 -1.42 -4.71
CA VAL A 60 5.30 -1.38 -5.10
C VAL A 60 6.03 -2.65 -4.69
N LEU A 61 7.14 -2.92 -5.38
CA LEU A 61 8.09 -3.97 -5.06
C LEU A 61 9.50 -3.39 -4.89
N ALA A 62 10.31 -4.01 -4.06
CA ALA A 62 11.74 -3.72 -3.92
C ALA A 62 12.51 -4.98 -3.52
N PRO A 63 13.83 -5.03 -3.78
CA PRO A 63 14.67 -6.09 -3.22
C PRO A 63 14.57 -6.11 -1.69
N VAL A 64 14.64 -7.32 -1.11
CA VAL A 64 14.55 -7.51 0.35
C VAL A 64 15.69 -6.83 1.13
N ASP A 65 16.82 -6.60 0.47
CA ASP A 65 18.04 -6.00 1.01
C ASP A 65 18.24 -4.53 0.60
N ALA A 66 17.34 -3.98 -0.21
CA ALA A 66 17.48 -2.61 -0.70
C ALA A 66 16.99 -1.56 0.31
N ALA A 67 17.66 -0.40 0.33
CA ALA A 67 17.16 0.79 0.99
C ALA A 67 15.84 1.28 0.35
N ASP A 68 14.95 1.90 1.12
CA ASP A 68 13.57 2.23 0.74
C ASP A 68 13.39 3.12 -0.51
N THR A 69 14.48 3.65 -1.09
CA THR A 69 14.44 4.50 -2.28
C THR A 69 14.35 3.73 -3.61
N THR A 70 14.37 2.39 -3.61
CA THR A 70 14.42 1.58 -4.84
C THR A 70 13.08 0.96 -5.25
N ASN A 71 11.96 1.51 -4.77
CA ASN A 71 10.63 0.95 -5.02
C ASN A 71 10.25 1.07 -6.51
N THR A 72 9.83 -0.05 -7.11
CA THR A 72 9.25 -0.12 -8.46
C THR A 72 7.74 -0.28 -8.36
N THR A 73 6.99 0.55 -9.09
CA THR A 73 5.52 0.47 -9.11
C THR A 73 5.03 -0.74 -9.89
N MET A 74 4.21 -1.57 -9.25
CA MET A 74 3.48 -2.69 -9.85
C MET A 74 2.09 -2.30 -10.33
N ALA A 75 1.40 -1.47 -9.54
CA ALA A 75 0.03 -1.03 -9.78
C ALA A 75 -0.19 0.34 -9.17
N THR A 76 -1.07 1.15 -9.75
CA THR A 76 -1.42 2.47 -9.22
C THR A 76 -2.81 2.89 -9.71
N ALA A 77 -3.60 3.45 -8.81
CA ALA A 77 -4.86 4.10 -9.14
C ALA A 77 -5.24 5.10 -8.05
N ALA A 78 -6.33 5.83 -8.29
CA ALA A 78 -7.02 6.54 -7.24
C ALA A 78 -7.65 5.58 -6.22
N VAL A 79 -7.77 6.00 -4.97
CA VAL A 79 -8.52 5.29 -3.93
C VAL A 79 -9.97 5.04 -4.41
N GLY A 80 -10.49 3.86 -4.14
CA GLY A 80 -11.80 3.39 -4.63
C GLY A 80 -11.80 2.88 -6.06
N THR A 81 -10.68 2.98 -6.79
CA THR A 81 -10.54 2.47 -8.16
C THR A 81 -9.62 1.26 -8.20
N GLU A 82 -10.04 0.19 -8.88
CA GLU A 82 -9.23 -1.00 -9.09
C GLU A 82 -8.28 -0.80 -10.27
N ASP A 83 -7.00 -1.12 -10.06
CA ASP A 83 -6.02 -1.27 -11.13
C ASP A 83 -5.91 -2.74 -11.50
N SER A 84 -6.20 -3.07 -12.76
CA SER A 84 -6.05 -4.41 -13.34
C SER A 84 -4.85 -4.52 -14.32
N SER A 85 -4.06 -3.46 -14.45
CA SER A 85 -2.94 -3.34 -15.40
C SER A 85 -1.58 -3.62 -14.75
N ILE A 86 -1.49 -4.74 -14.01
CA ILE A 86 -0.34 -5.07 -13.17
C ILE A 86 0.91 -5.39 -14.00
N THR A 87 2.00 -4.63 -13.83
CA THR A 87 3.19 -4.70 -14.70
C THR A 87 4.22 -5.77 -14.27
N SER A 88 4.28 -6.12 -12.98
CA SER A 88 5.16 -7.17 -12.42
C SER A 88 4.35 -8.16 -11.58
N ALA A 89 3.34 -8.75 -12.21
CA ALA A 89 2.26 -9.48 -11.52
C ALA A 89 2.72 -10.68 -10.67
N THR A 90 3.82 -11.34 -11.02
CA THR A 90 4.27 -12.55 -10.31
C THR A 90 5.04 -12.23 -9.03
N ILE A 91 4.60 -12.80 -7.92
CA ILE A 91 5.19 -12.65 -6.59
C ILE A 91 6.41 -13.56 -6.43
N ASN A 92 7.53 -12.98 -6.00
CA ASN A 92 8.77 -13.67 -5.69
C ASN A 92 9.30 -13.27 -4.31
N ASN A 93 8.82 -13.96 -3.28
CA ASN A 93 9.22 -13.72 -1.88
C ASN A 93 10.68 -14.09 -1.56
N ASN A 94 11.44 -14.71 -2.47
CA ASN A 94 12.84 -15.08 -2.19
C ASN A 94 13.78 -13.87 -2.25
N THR A 95 13.43 -12.89 -3.08
CA THR A 95 14.30 -11.75 -3.39
C THR A 95 13.61 -10.41 -3.24
N THR A 96 12.28 -10.39 -3.12
CA THR A 96 11.47 -9.18 -3.26
C THR A 96 10.50 -9.03 -2.10
N ARG A 97 10.41 -7.82 -1.57
CA ARG A 97 9.38 -7.36 -0.64
C ARG A 97 8.35 -6.50 -1.39
N TYR A 98 7.12 -6.51 -0.89
CA TYR A 98 5.99 -5.82 -1.50
C TYR A 98 5.30 -4.94 -0.47
N CYS A 99 4.94 -3.72 -0.85
CA CYS A 99 4.14 -2.84 -0.01
C CYS A 99 3.15 -2.01 -0.80
N LEU A 100 2.02 -1.68 -0.17
CA LEU A 100 1.17 -0.59 -0.59
C LEU A 100 1.75 0.71 -0.05
N ASN A 101 1.80 1.74 -0.89
CA ASN A 101 2.23 3.07 -0.55
C ASN A 101 1.10 4.05 -0.89
N ILE A 102 0.74 4.89 0.07
CA ILE A 102 -0.30 5.90 -0.06
C ILE A 102 0.31 7.22 0.41
N SER A 103 0.14 8.26 -0.40
CA SER A 103 0.73 9.57 -0.15
C SER A 103 -0.26 10.66 -0.55
N GLY A 104 -0.19 11.82 0.10
CA GLY A 104 -1.05 12.96 -0.23
C GLY A 104 -2.41 12.94 0.47
N MET A 105 -2.53 12.17 1.56
CA MET A 105 -3.68 12.26 2.45
C MET A 105 -3.72 13.64 3.13
N SER A 106 -4.92 14.17 3.30
CA SER A 106 -5.23 15.40 4.02
C SER A 106 -5.81 15.09 5.39
N ASN A 107 -5.83 16.09 6.27
CA ASN A 107 -6.42 15.95 7.60
C ASN A 107 -7.88 15.48 7.52
N GLY A 108 -8.17 14.34 8.17
CA GLY A 108 -9.48 13.72 8.18
C GLY A 108 -9.65 12.60 7.14
N ASP A 109 -8.63 12.32 6.33
CA ASP A 109 -8.66 11.19 5.41
C ASP A 109 -8.36 9.87 6.13
N ILE A 110 -9.08 8.82 5.74
CA ILE A 110 -9.02 7.50 6.35
C ILE A 110 -8.83 6.45 5.26
N ILE A 111 -7.92 5.51 5.47
CA ILE A 111 -7.80 4.29 4.66
C ILE A 111 -8.43 3.13 5.43
N TYR A 112 -9.47 2.54 4.83
CA TYR A 112 -10.22 1.44 5.44
C TYR A 112 -9.61 0.07 5.17
N GLY A 113 -8.80 -0.05 4.11
CA GLY A 113 -8.12 -1.29 3.77
C GLY A 113 -7.81 -1.41 2.30
N ALA A 114 -7.37 -2.59 1.88
CA ALA A 114 -7.09 -2.91 0.49
C ALA A 114 -7.49 -4.35 0.16
N ARG A 115 -7.85 -4.58 -1.11
CA ARG A 115 -8.07 -5.90 -1.68
C ARG A 115 -7.07 -6.11 -2.81
N ILE A 116 -6.39 -7.26 -2.77
CA ILE A 116 -5.49 -7.71 -3.84
C ILE A 116 -6.02 -9.04 -4.37
N THR A 117 -6.32 -9.09 -5.66
CA THR A 117 -6.80 -10.26 -6.37
C THR A 117 -5.61 -10.95 -7.04
N TYR A 118 -5.50 -12.27 -6.90
CA TYR A 118 -4.40 -13.05 -7.48
C TYR A 118 -4.84 -14.47 -7.85
N THR A 119 -4.06 -15.12 -8.71
CA THR A 119 -4.14 -16.56 -9.03
C THR A 119 -2.87 -17.28 -8.57
N LEU A 120 -2.94 -18.60 -8.41
CA LEU A 120 -1.80 -19.46 -8.08
C LEU A 120 -1.51 -20.42 -9.25
#